data_AF-A0A4R9FMU2-F1
#
_entry.id   AF-A0A4R9FMU2-F1
#
_cell.length_a   1.000
_cell.length_b   1.000
_cell.length_c   1.000
_cell.angle_alpha   90.00
_cell.angle_beta   90.00
_cell.angle_gamma   90.00
#
_symmetry.space_group_name_H-M   'P 1'
#
loop_
_entity.id
_entity.type
_entity.pdbx_description
1 polymer ?
#
loop_
_entity_poly.entity_id
_entity_poly.type
_entity_poly.pdbx_seq_one_letter_code
_entity_poly.pdbx_strand_id
1 'polypeptide(L)'
;MKRKFVQHLSVLAIAGFLAGMQIACSDKNPGSGSEFGALASALSSLGNGSGLQGLLGNKTSSVHAASSYFHTEIYPPHWLQWTTDGSAPIQMDGPFLTQGLRCNGRYCDDVNLLATETSYTQTNSWWTDYFSEEGTNYRICDNNGFVTGIQCSGSYCDNVSLRCSQLNNSGVRTGCYWTAGVSEEGGGKFVAPQSMYVAGASCNGRYCDNMSLYLCQADNGGPSFDMDALAHQYAPRLRFDQETTTGSGDSSKCFPSDAGYYYTQRATGATPQSLCNKDYSTISNNQVPIYYMASQVGTNSVAIRYWFFYSYQSTCFLSFGNHPADWESMVVLIVNGQLQRVAYFQHGGWYTREPGNYEVVGGTHPVGYAGKNAHGTFHNSGGSGGCLYFDDYRNPGSADYHMDTWNNLQLLSRGSGFPDWMNCTGDSCFDGIGHPIEQTGDLRSMGGCGKDGCGWSSLDADIPFQNDPTGAEYSAITAKHSGRVLDVPGASTSDSVNIDQFSNWNVDNEKWWLESTGDGYYKIIAKHSGKCMDVKGASTSAGMNVTQYSCSGNANQRFQLIPYNDGFYSIQAKHSGQCLDIAGAAMGDGGLLIQWPCAWTDNEKFSFTR
;
A
#
# COMPACT_ATOMS: atom_id res chain seq x y z
N MET A 1 2.37 -37.53 44.30
CA MET A 1 2.79 -38.95 44.32
C MET A 1 2.76 -39.44 42.88
N LYS A 2 3.92 -39.71 42.24
CA LYS A 2 4.51 -41.06 42.01
C LYS A 2 3.47 -42.05 41.43
N ARG A 3 3.67 -42.81 40.34
CA ARG A 3 4.87 -43.19 39.57
C ARG A 3 4.42 -43.97 38.32
N LYS A 4 5.14 -43.74 37.20
CA LYS A 4 5.71 -44.69 36.22
C LYS A 4 5.15 -46.13 36.11
N PHE A 5 5.02 -46.62 34.87
CA PHE A 5 5.73 -47.84 34.44
C PHE A 5 6.03 -47.82 32.92
N VAL A 6 7.23 -48.32 32.58
CA VAL A 6 7.81 -48.55 31.25
C VAL A 6 8.18 -50.04 31.19
N GLN A 7 8.11 -50.68 30.02
CA GLN A 7 9.12 -51.58 29.39
C GLN A 7 8.46 -52.46 28.30
N HIS A 8 8.85 -52.28 27.02
CA HIS A 8 9.64 -53.20 26.16
C HIS A 8 8.85 -54.45 25.64
N LEU A 9 8.97 -55.00 24.43
CA LEU A 9 10.09 -55.33 23.52
C LEU A 9 9.44 -55.70 22.14
N SER A 10 9.94 -55.21 20.99
CA SER A 10 10.66 -55.94 19.91
C SER A 10 9.88 -56.96 19.02
N VAL A 11 9.98 -56.81 17.68
CA VAL A 11 10.62 -57.74 16.69
C VAL A 11 10.19 -57.41 15.23
N LEU A 12 11.20 -57.42 14.34
CA LEU A 12 11.31 -57.49 12.85
C LEU A 12 10.18 -58.25 12.09
N ALA A 13 9.95 -58.21 10.76
CA ALA A 13 10.59 -57.68 9.53
C ALA A 13 9.64 -57.89 8.31
N ILE A 14 10.10 -57.48 7.11
CA ILE A 14 9.79 -57.89 5.70
C ILE A 14 9.44 -56.65 4.84
N ALA A 15 9.85 -56.42 3.58
CA ALA A 15 11.02 -56.69 2.70
C ALA A 15 10.62 -56.19 1.28
N GLY A 16 11.58 -55.78 0.43
CA GLY A 16 11.41 -55.62 -1.03
C GLY A 16 12.24 -54.47 -1.65
N PHE A 17 13.55 -54.60 -1.96
CA PHE A 17 14.29 -55.24 -3.09
C PHE A 17 14.58 -54.36 -4.34
N LEU A 18 15.89 -54.06 -4.52
CA LEU A 18 16.75 -53.86 -5.72
C LEU A 18 16.44 -52.72 -6.74
N ALA A 19 17.40 -52.03 -7.37
CA ALA A 19 18.83 -52.25 -7.66
C ALA A 19 19.59 -50.88 -7.72
N GLY A 20 20.86 -50.76 -7.29
CA GLY A 20 22.11 -51.05 -8.03
C GLY A 20 22.72 -49.73 -8.55
N MET A 21 23.96 -49.28 -8.32
CA MET A 21 25.25 -49.93 -8.13
C MET A 21 26.12 -49.21 -7.08
N GLN A 22 27.02 -50.00 -6.50
CA GLN A 22 28.04 -49.75 -5.48
C GLN A 22 29.41 -49.70 -6.22
N ILE A 23 30.52 -49.08 -5.77
CA ILE A 23 31.54 -49.56 -4.81
C ILE A 23 32.71 -48.53 -4.92
N ALA A 24 33.04 -47.77 -3.86
CA ALA A 24 34.13 -47.93 -2.84
C ALA A 24 35.52 -47.41 -3.30
N CYS A 25 36.40 -46.84 -2.47
CA CYS A 25 36.85 -47.13 -1.08
C CYS A 25 37.32 -45.83 -0.37
N SER A 26 37.04 -45.57 0.92
CA SER A 26 37.68 -46.07 2.19
C SER A 26 39.11 -45.50 2.41
N ASP A 27 39.60 -45.08 3.58
CA ASP A 27 39.15 -44.97 4.97
C ASP A 27 40.15 -44.07 5.74
N LYS A 28 39.70 -43.30 6.73
CA LYS A 28 40.21 -43.25 8.14
C LYS A 28 39.84 -41.94 8.86
N ASN A 29 38.98 -42.08 9.85
CA ASN A 29 38.72 -41.17 10.99
C ASN A 29 39.88 -41.25 12.03
N PRO A 30 39.93 -40.46 13.14
CA PRO A 30 38.93 -39.50 13.67
C PRO A 30 39.51 -38.15 14.17
N GLY A 31 38.64 -37.16 14.45
CA GLY A 31 39.02 -36.04 15.33
C GLY A 31 38.17 -34.76 15.21
N SER A 32 37.19 -34.62 16.12
CA SER A 32 36.60 -33.40 16.70
C SER A 32 36.86 -32.02 16.07
N GLY A 33 35.77 -31.34 15.71
CA GLY A 33 35.31 -30.10 16.36
C GLY A 33 36.12 -28.80 16.21
N SER A 34 35.39 -27.75 15.77
CA SER A 34 35.67 -26.31 15.90
C SER A 34 36.87 -25.78 15.09
N GLU A 35 36.95 -24.53 14.65
CA GLU A 35 36.08 -23.37 14.49
C GLU A 35 36.94 -22.37 13.70
N PHE A 36 36.27 -21.47 13.02
CA PHE A 36 36.74 -20.20 12.45
C PHE A 36 38.12 -19.67 12.90
N GLY A 37 38.95 -19.32 11.91
CA GLY A 37 39.95 -18.25 12.07
C GLY A 37 41.23 -18.48 11.27
N ALA A 38 41.36 -17.75 10.16
CA ALA A 38 42.60 -17.10 9.67
C ALA A 38 42.69 -17.13 8.13
N LEU A 39 42.32 -16.03 7.48
CA LEU A 39 42.80 -15.74 6.12
C LEU A 39 42.89 -14.22 5.91
N ALA A 40 43.73 -13.61 6.73
CA ALA A 40 44.30 -12.29 6.49
C ALA A 40 45.80 -12.39 6.78
N SER A 41 46.57 -12.92 5.82
CA SER A 41 48.02 -12.70 5.64
C SER A 41 48.63 -13.71 4.67
N ALA A 42 48.37 -13.57 3.37
CA ALA A 42 49.24 -14.17 2.34
C ALA A 42 48.93 -13.63 0.94
N LEU A 43 49.00 -12.32 0.72
CA LEU A 43 49.02 -11.75 -0.64
C LEU A 43 50.07 -10.65 -0.71
N SER A 44 51.33 -11.07 -0.61
CA SER A 44 52.48 -10.30 -1.10
C SER A 44 53.61 -11.27 -1.44
N SER A 45 53.64 -11.74 -2.70
CA SER A 45 54.86 -11.90 -3.50
C SER A 45 54.63 -12.80 -4.72
N LEU A 46 55.29 -12.43 -5.83
CA LEU A 46 55.50 -13.15 -7.09
C LEU A 46 54.33 -13.06 -8.10
N GLY A 47 54.43 -12.45 -9.28
CA GLY A 47 55.56 -11.95 -10.05
C GLY A 47 55.89 -12.84 -11.25
N ASN A 48 55.50 -12.36 -12.45
CA ASN A 48 55.98 -12.67 -13.82
C ASN A 48 55.61 -13.98 -14.54
N GLY A 49 55.17 -13.84 -15.80
CA GLY A 49 55.30 -14.90 -16.82
C GLY A 49 54.26 -14.89 -17.96
N SER A 50 54.42 -13.97 -18.91
CA SER A 50 54.04 -14.01 -20.35
C SER A 50 53.28 -15.21 -20.95
N GLY A 51 52.24 -14.90 -21.73
CA GLY A 51 51.97 -15.59 -23.01
C GLY A 51 50.50 -15.92 -23.29
N LEU A 52 49.78 -15.03 -24.00
CA LEU A 52 48.83 -15.32 -25.10
C LEU A 52 48.04 -14.05 -25.45
N GLN A 53 48.65 -13.20 -26.29
CA GLN A 53 47.88 -12.34 -27.19
C GLN A 53 47.38 -13.21 -28.35
N GLY A 54 46.09 -13.16 -28.63
CA GLY A 54 45.53 -13.72 -29.86
C GLY A 54 44.14 -14.30 -29.68
N LEU A 55 43.14 -13.44 -29.43
CA LEU A 55 41.74 -13.59 -29.86
C LEU A 55 40.98 -12.33 -29.41
N LEU A 56 41.28 -11.20 -30.07
CA LEU A 56 40.44 -10.00 -30.04
C LEU A 56 39.19 -10.29 -30.89
N GLY A 57 38.20 -10.92 -30.26
CA GLY A 57 36.82 -10.96 -30.71
C GLY A 57 36.01 -9.95 -29.91
N ASN A 58 35.72 -8.82 -30.54
CA ASN A 58 35.00 -7.67 -30.01
C ASN A 58 33.63 -8.08 -29.43
N LYS A 59 33.48 -8.07 -28.10
CA LYS A 59 32.18 -7.97 -27.42
C LYS A 59 32.31 -6.97 -26.27
N THR A 60 32.01 -5.72 -26.58
CA THR A 60 31.56 -4.74 -25.61
C THR A 60 30.21 -5.21 -25.05
N SER A 61 30.24 -6.05 -24.02
CA SER A 61 29.11 -6.17 -23.10
C SER A 61 29.22 -5.01 -22.13
N SER A 62 28.48 -3.94 -22.43
CA SER A 62 28.14 -2.91 -21.47
C SER A 62 27.44 -3.58 -20.28
N VAL A 63 28.18 -3.83 -19.21
CA VAL A 63 27.56 -3.98 -17.90
C VAL A 63 27.08 -2.59 -17.53
N HIS A 64 25.86 -2.26 -17.96
CA HIS A 64 25.09 -1.24 -17.25
C HIS A 64 24.93 -1.80 -15.85
N ALA A 65 25.76 -1.31 -14.92
CA ALA A 65 25.44 -1.42 -13.52
C ALA A 65 24.07 -0.76 -13.37
N ALA A 66 23.03 -1.57 -13.24
CA ALA A 66 21.77 -1.11 -12.70
C ALA A 66 22.11 -0.56 -11.32
N SER A 67 22.23 0.77 -11.22
CA SER A 67 22.22 1.46 -9.94
C SER A 67 20.96 0.98 -9.24
N SER A 68 21.13 0.15 -8.22
CA SER A 68 20.04 -0.27 -7.38
C SER A 68 19.60 0.98 -6.61
N TYR A 69 18.54 1.63 -7.08
CA TYR A 69 17.94 2.84 -6.50
C TYR A 69 17.20 2.54 -5.19
N PHE A 70 17.82 1.76 -4.31
CA PHE A 70 17.30 1.57 -2.97
C PHE A 70 17.68 2.78 -2.14
N HIS A 71 16.67 3.43 -1.57
CA HIS A 71 16.85 4.37 -0.46
C HIS A 71 17.72 3.66 0.57
N THR A 72 18.82 4.27 0.99
CA THR A 72 19.49 3.83 2.20
C THR A 72 18.52 4.18 3.32
N GLU A 73 17.78 3.21 3.87
CA GLU A 73 16.75 3.42 4.92
C GLU A 73 17.35 3.87 6.27
N ILE A 74 18.27 4.84 6.25
CA ILE A 74 18.79 5.46 7.47
C ILE A 74 17.69 6.34 8.07
N TYR A 75 16.87 6.98 7.22
CA TYR A 75 15.74 7.81 7.63
C TYR A 75 14.44 7.37 6.96
N PRO A 76 13.58 6.59 7.63
CA PRO A 76 12.26 6.28 7.11
C PRO A 76 11.44 7.56 6.84
N PRO A 77 10.55 7.54 5.84
CA PRO A 77 9.69 8.67 5.53
C PRO A 77 8.89 9.14 6.75
N HIS A 78 8.72 10.44 6.87
CA HIS A 78 8.05 11.02 8.03
C HIS A 78 7.32 12.31 7.73
N TRP A 79 6.21 12.52 8.43
CA TRP A 79 5.46 13.75 8.37
C TRP A 79 6.16 14.83 9.19
N LEU A 80 6.28 16.02 8.60
CA LEU A 80 6.72 17.21 9.30
C LEU A 80 5.61 17.68 10.28
N GLN A 81 5.96 18.64 11.12
CA GLN A 81 4.99 19.33 11.98
C GLN A 81 3.90 20.02 11.15
N TRP A 82 2.74 20.26 11.74
CA TRP A 82 1.67 21.04 11.12
C TRP A 82 2.05 22.52 11.03
N THR A 83 1.67 23.18 9.94
CA THR A 83 1.67 24.63 9.79
C THR A 83 0.26 25.10 9.42
N THR A 84 -0.11 26.29 9.91
CA THR A 84 -1.41 26.92 9.69
C THR A 84 -1.22 28.44 9.57
N ASP A 85 -2.31 29.21 9.47
CA ASP A 85 -2.24 30.67 9.44
C ASP A 85 -1.51 31.24 10.67
N GLY A 86 -0.59 32.17 10.44
CA GLY A 86 0.24 32.79 11.46
C GLY A 86 1.30 31.89 12.11
N SER A 87 1.42 30.63 11.69
CA SER A 87 2.46 29.71 12.16
C SER A 87 3.77 29.85 11.38
N ALA A 88 4.86 29.33 11.96
CA ALA A 88 6.15 29.32 11.29
C ALA A 88 6.13 28.38 10.07
N PRO A 89 6.86 28.72 8.99
CA PRO A 89 7.03 27.85 7.83
C PRO A 89 7.57 26.48 8.22
N ILE A 90 7.09 25.42 7.56
CA ILE A 90 7.73 24.10 7.62
C ILE A 90 8.62 23.91 6.39
N GLN A 91 9.84 23.45 6.62
CA GLN A 91 10.83 23.22 5.58
C GLN A 91 11.75 22.07 5.96
N MET A 92 12.26 21.39 4.95
CA MET A 92 13.25 20.32 5.07
C MET A 92 14.54 20.73 4.36
N ASP A 93 15.67 20.49 5.01
CA ASP A 93 17.01 20.69 4.45
C ASP A 93 17.69 19.34 4.22
N GLY A 94 18.86 19.35 3.58
CA GLY A 94 19.67 18.14 3.42
C GLY A 94 19.17 17.23 2.30
N PRO A 95 19.12 15.89 2.50
CA PRO A 95 18.79 14.93 1.45
C PRO A 95 17.29 14.70 1.23
N PHE A 96 16.42 15.44 1.93
CA PHE A 96 14.98 15.17 1.93
C PHE A 96 14.24 15.88 0.80
N LEU A 97 13.22 15.21 0.26
CA LEU A 97 12.25 15.78 -0.66
C LEU A 97 10.82 15.54 -0.17
N THR A 98 9.91 16.43 -0.57
CA THR A 98 8.49 16.26 -0.29
C THR A 98 7.91 15.15 -1.17
N GLN A 99 7.42 14.09 -0.54
CA GLN A 99 6.69 13.01 -1.22
C GLN A 99 5.18 13.09 -0.96
N GLY A 100 4.68 13.95 -0.09
CA GLY A 100 3.25 13.99 0.21
C GLY A 100 2.82 15.23 0.97
N LEU A 101 1.51 15.40 1.11
CA LEU A 101 0.86 16.48 1.84
C LEU A 101 -0.29 15.89 2.68
N ARG A 102 -0.46 16.36 3.91
CA ARG A 102 -1.73 16.25 4.61
C ARG A 102 -2.29 17.64 4.85
N CYS A 103 -3.61 17.70 4.91
CA CYS A 103 -4.34 18.78 5.51
C CYS A 103 -5.37 18.26 6.52
N ASN A 104 -5.69 19.09 7.50
CA ASN A 104 -6.70 18.84 8.51
C ASN A 104 -7.38 20.16 8.90
N GLY A 105 -8.42 20.06 9.71
CA GLY A 105 -9.24 21.18 10.11
C GLY A 105 -10.19 21.61 8.99
N ARG A 106 -10.86 22.74 9.17
CA ARG A 106 -11.91 23.18 8.25
C ARG A 106 -11.28 23.93 7.09
N TYR A 107 -11.55 23.49 5.86
CA TYR A 107 -10.94 24.03 4.63
C TYR A 107 -9.43 23.76 4.52
N CYS A 108 -8.95 22.65 5.09
CA CYS A 108 -7.52 22.30 5.04
C CYS A 108 -6.59 23.39 5.61
N ASP A 109 -7.00 24.02 6.71
CA ASP A 109 -6.28 25.14 7.33
C ASP A 109 -4.97 24.73 7.98
N ASP A 110 -4.87 23.50 8.47
CA ASP A 110 -3.62 22.92 8.96
C ASP A 110 -3.01 22.03 7.87
N VAL A 111 -1.79 22.31 7.41
CA VAL A 111 -1.08 21.49 6.41
C VAL A 111 0.25 20.94 6.93
N ASN A 112 0.67 19.77 6.45
CA ASN A 112 2.01 19.27 6.65
C ASN A 112 2.53 18.51 5.42
N LEU A 113 3.84 18.25 5.38
CA LEU A 113 4.51 17.58 4.26
C LEU A 113 5.13 16.25 4.71
N LEU A 114 5.11 15.24 3.84
CA LEU A 114 5.87 14.00 4.02
C LEU A 114 7.29 14.21 3.49
N ALA A 115 8.26 14.17 4.39
CA ALA A 115 9.68 14.18 4.06
C ALA A 115 10.18 12.76 3.83
N THR A 116 10.87 12.55 2.71
CA THR A 116 11.51 11.28 2.36
C THR A 116 12.97 11.51 1.99
N GLU A 117 13.86 10.72 2.57
CA GLU A 117 15.29 10.79 2.25
C GLU A 117 15.56 10.33 0.82
N THR A 118 16.41 11.06 0.14
CA THR A 118 16.85 10.77 -1.23
C THR A 118 18.37 10.79 -1.32
N SER A 119 18.93 10.22 -2.39
CA SER A 119 20.35 10.36 -2.69
C SER A 119 20.72 11.74 -3.24
N TYR A 120 19.75 12.63 -3.44
CA TYR A 120 19.97 13.96 -4.00
C TYR A 120 20.26 14.98 -2.91
N THR A 121 21.21 15.87 -3.18
CA THR A 121 21.47 17.02 -2.32
C THR A 121 20.77 18.24 -2.89
N GLN A 122 20.08 18.97 -2.03
CA GLN A 122 19.53 20.29 -2.35
C GLN A 122 20.65 21.31 -2.55
N THR A 123 20.64 22.08 -3.64
CA THR A 123 21.70 23.06 -3.94
C THR A 123 21.26 24.52 -3.84
N ASN A 124 20.13 24.87 -4.47
CA ASN A 124 19.60 26.23 -4.53
C ASN A 124 18.15 26.23 -4.07
N SER A 125 17.83 26.95 -3.00
CA SER A 125 16.48 26.99 -2.43
C SER A 125 15.90 28.40 -2.43
N TRP A 126 14.61 28.52 -2.74
CA TRP A 126 13.87 29.78 -2.76
C TRP A 126 12.40 29.56 -2.39
N TRP A 127 11.73 30.61 -1.93
CA TRP A 127 10.29 30.61 -1.74
C TRP A 127 9.61 31.17 -2.99
N THR A 128 8.49 30.57 -3.38
CA THR A 128 7.63 31.14 -4.43
C THR A 128 6.88 32.34 -3.90
N ASP A 129 6.39 33.21 -4.80
CA ASP A 129 5.31 34.11 -4.43
C ASP A 129 4.09 33.33 -3.93
N TYR A 130 3.30 33.94 -3.06
CA TYR A 130 2.04 33.37 -2.61
C TYR A 130 1.08 33.13 -3.77
N PHE A 131 0.25 32.10 -3.64
CA PHE A 131 -0.81 31.73 -4.57
C PHE A 131 -2.06 31.29 -3.80
N SER A 132 -3.23 31.52 -4.39
CA SER A 132 -4.55 31.24 -3.80
C SER A 132 -5.61 31.14 -4.90
N GLU A 133 -6.82 30.70 -4.56
CA GLU A 133 -7.96 30.65 -5.49
C GLU A 133 -8.38 32.04 -6.03
N GLU A 134 -8.01 33.12 -5.33
CA GLU A 134 -8.43 34.49 -5.65
C GLU A 134 -7.55 35.15 -6.73
N GLY A 135 -6.47 34.50 -7.13
CA GLY A 135 -5.48 35.07 -8.04
C GLY A 135 -4.79 34.01 -8.89
N THR A 136 -3.45 34.05 -8.92
CA THR A 136 -2.74 32.90 -9.48
C THR A 136 -2.91 31.76 -8.50
N ASN A 137 -3.49 30.67 -8.96
CA ASN A 137 -3.95 29.58 -8.11
C ASN A 137 -3.00 28.38 -8.08
N TYR A 138 -1.80 28.51 -8.66
CA TYR A 138 -0.78 27.46 -8.60
C TYR A 138 0.63 28.01 -8.67
N ARG A 139 1.57 27.20 -8.16
CA ARG A 139 3.01 27.36 -8.36
C ARG A 139 3.64 26.02 -8.66
N ILE A 140 4.53 26.02 -9.65
CA ILE A 140 5.44 24.93 -9.94
C ILE A 140 6.85 25.46 -9.66
N CYS A 141 7.68 24.64 -9.01
CA CYS A 141 9.08 24.96 -8.81
C CYS A 141 9.79 25.02 -10.17
N ASP A 142 10.26 26.22 -10.51
CA ASP A 142 11.03 26.48 -11.73
C ASP A 142 12.40 25.80 -11.72
N ASN A 143 13.08 25.82 -12.86
CA ASN A 143 14.45 25.33 -13.03
C ASN A 143 14.67 23.89 -12.52
N ASN A 144 13.69 23.01 -12.75
CA ASN A 144 13.69 21.62 -12.28
C ASN A 144 13.79 21.49 -10.75
N GLY A 145 13.28 22.48 -10.02
CA GLY A 145 13.17 22.42 -8.58
C GLY A 145 12.05 21.48 -8.10
N PHE A 146 12.16 21.08 -6.84
CA PHE A 146 11.20 20.27 -6.09
C PHE A 146 10.80 20.98 -4.80
N VAL A 147 9.60 20.70 -4.32
CA VAL A 147 9.08 21.25 -3.07
C VAL A 147 9.83 20.61 -1.91
N THR A 148 10.24 21.47 -0.97
CA THR A 148 11.00 21.14 0.25
C THR A 148 10.49 21.95 1.44
N GLY A 149 9.31 22.56 1.33
CA GLY A 149 8.69 23.33 2.39
C GLY A 149 7.40 24.00 1.92
N ILE A 150 6.59 24.41 2.88
CA ILE A 150 5.32 25.09 2.66
C ILE A 150 5.10 26.09 3.79
N GLN A 151 4.49 27.21 3.48
CA GLN A 151 4.01 28.18 4.46
C GLN A 151 2.65 28.72 4.06
N CYS A 152 1.86 29.02 5.08
CA CYS A 152 0.51 29.53 4.99
C CYS A 152 0.45 30.97 5.46
N SER A 153 -0.48 31.74 4.91
CA SER A 153 -0.90 33.02 5.47
C SER A 153 -2.36 33.30 5.11
N GLY A 154 -2.99 34.21 5.84
CA GLY A 154 -4.37 34.60 5.60
C GLY A 154 -5.36 33.56 6.16
N SER A 155 -6.66 33.88 6.10
CA SER A 155 -7.65 33.08 6.84
C SER A 155 -7.73 31.65 6.29
N TYR A 156 -7.56 30.66 7.16
CA TYR A 156 -7.64 29.22 6.84
C TYR A 156 -6.54 28.72 5.87
N CYS A 157 -5.32 29.28 5.93
CA CYS A 157 -4.25 28.94 4.97
C CYS A 157 -4.67 29.17 3.49
N ASP A 158 -5.49 30.19 3.24
CA ASP A 158 -5.95 30.53 1.89
C ASP A 158 -4.79 30.94 0.95
N ASN A 159 -3.73 31.54 1.48
CA ASN A 159 -2.54 31.93 0.72
C ASN A 159 -1.37 31.01 1.04
N VAL A 160 -0.95 30.23 0.04
CA VAL A 160 0.12 29.24 0.14
C VAL A 160 1.38 29.72 -0.56
N SER A 161 2.56 29.44 0.00
CA SER A 161 3.85 29.58 -0.68
C SER A 161 4.67 28.30 -0.49
N LEU A 162 5.39 27.90 -1.54
CA LEU A 162 6.21 26.69 -1.54
C LEU A 162 7.68 27.07 -1.44
N ARG A 163 8.44 26.33 -0.64
CA ARG A 163 9.90 26.34 -0.72
C ARG A 163 10.33 25.35 -1.79
N CYS A 164 10.95 25.86 -2.83
CA CYS A 164 11.50 25.09 -3.93
C CYS A 164 13.01 24.93 -3.75
N SER A 165 13.53 23.74 -4.06
CA SER A 165 14.96 23.44 -4.06
C SER A 165 15.36 22.70 -5.33
N GLN A 166 16.45 23.14 -5.95
CA GLN A 166 17.12 22.38 -7.02
C GLN A 166 17.89 21.19 -6.46
N LEU A 167 18.03 20.16 -7.29
CA LEU A 167 18.77 18.95 -6.97
C LEU A 167 20.08 18.86 -7.76
N ASN A 168 21.06 18.16 -7.20
CA ASN A 168 22.30 17.76 -7.87
C ASN A 168 22.09 16.61 -8.88
N ASN A 169 20.96 16.57 -9.57
CA ASN A 169 20.56 15.49 -10.48
C ASN A 169 20.73 15.86 -11.96
N SER A 170 21.60 16.84 -12.26
CA SER A 170 21.74 17.43 -13.61
C SER A 170 20.46 18.07 -14.16
N GLY A 171 19.51 18.46 -13.29
CA GLY A 171 18.26 19.09 -13.69
C GLY A 171 17.30 18.13 -14.39
N VAL A 172 17.33 16.84 -14.07
CA VAL A 172 16.39 15.86 -14.64
C VAL A 172 15.04 15.96 -13.92
N ARG A 173 13.95 16.07 -14.69
CA ARG A 173 12.58 16.05 -14.18
C ARG A 173 11.67 15.43 -15.23
N THR A 174 11.08 14.27 -14.95
CA THR A 174 10.27 13.53 -15.92
C THR A 174 8.99 12.98 -15.29
N GLY A 175 8.13 12.39 -16.13
CA GLY A 175 6.95 11.65 -15.65
C GLY A 175 5.94 12.51 -14.90
N CYS A 176 5.92 13.83 -15.16
CA CYS A 176 5.18 14.75 -14.32
C CYS A 176 3.68 14.76 -14.58
N TYR A 177 2.88 14.90 -13.52
CA TYR A 177 1.42 15.02 -13.61
C TYR A 177 0.82 15.74 -12.39
N TRP A 178 -0.38 16.28 -12.55
CA TRP A 178 -1.18 16.81 -11.43
C TRP A 178 -1.97 15.69 -10.76
N THR A 179 -1.95 15.64 -9.43
CA THR A 179 -2.81 14.75 -8.65
C THR A 179 -4.27 15.22 -8.70
N ALA A 180 -5.19 14.39 -8.21
CA ALA A 180 -6.49 14.90 -7.77
C ALA A 180 -6.33 15.87 -6.59
N GLY A 181 -7.41 16.58 -6.27
CA GLY A 181 -7.51 17.45 -5.11
C GLY A 181 -7.38 16.65 -3.80
N VAL A 182 -6.59 17.18 -2.88
CA VAL A 182 -6.43 16.77 -1.50
C VAL A 182 -7.26 17.75 -0.69
N SER A 183 -8.30 17.24 -0.04
CA SER A 183 -9.23 17.99 0.80
C SER A 183 -9.56 17.16 2.03
N GLU A 184 -9.86 17.82 3.15
CA GLU A 184 -10.34 17.21 4.39
C GLU A 184 -11.60 16.38 4.16
N GLU A 185 -12.44 16.76 3.18
CA GLU A 185 -13.64 16.03 2.79
C GLU A 185 -13.31 14.67 2.15
N GLY A 186 -12.12 14.57 1.53
CA GLY A 186 -11.56 13.35 0.93
C GLY A 186 -10.51 12.65 1.79
N GLY A 187 -10.44 12.94 3.09
CA GLY A 187 -9.49 12.34 4.03
C GLY A 187 -8.17 13.11 4.21
N GLY A 188 -8.00 14.25 3.53
CA GLY A 188 -6.97 15.25 3.80
C GLY A 188 -5.54 14.72 3.71
N LYS A 189 -5.27 13.67 2.94
CA LYS A 189 -3.94 13.04 2.91
C LYS A 189 -3.61 12.53 1.51
N PHE A 190 -2.45 12.91 1.03
CA PHE A 190 -1.85 12.42 -0.21
C PHE A 190 -0.37 12.07 0.00
N VAL A 191 0.08 10.96 -0.60
CA VAL A 191 1.49 10.58 -0.68
C VAL A 191 1.73 10.01 -2.06
N ALA A 192 2.74 10.58 -2.69
CA ALA A 192 3.18 10.24 -4.01
C ALA A 192 3.77 8.82 -4.05
N PRO A 193 3.69 8.15 -5.20
CA PRO A 193 4.35 6.87 -5.44
C PRO A 193 5.86 6.95 -5.19
N GLN A 194 6.49 5.79 -4.98
CA GLN A 194 7.94 5.75 -4.77
C GLN A 194 8.69 6.42 -5.93
N SER A 195 9.69 7.24 -5.57
CA SER A 195 10.51 8.07 -6.49
C SER A 195 9.78 9.19 -7.22
N MET A 196 8.50 9.45 -6.89
CA MET A 196 7.79 10.66 -7.28
C MET A 196 7.88 11.68 -6.15
N TYR A 197 8.17 12.93 -6.48
CA TYR A 197 8.30 14.02 -5.53
C TYR A 197 7.46 15.21 -5.96
N VAL A 198 6.98 15.97 -4.98
CA VAL A 198 6.20 17.17 -5.22
C VAL A 198 7.12 18.22 -5.82
N ALA A 199 6.74 18.76 -6.97
CA ALA A 199 7.44 19.81 -7.69
C ALA A 199 6.56 21.06 -7.89
N GLY A 200 5.35 21.07 -7.31
CA GLY A 200 4.44 22.20 -7.31
C GLY A 200 3.14 21.86 -6.60
N ALA A 201 2.29 22.87 -6.41
CA ALA A 201 0.95 22.72 -5.88
C ALA A 201 0.00 23.76 -6.47
N SER A 202 -1.30 23.48 -6.42
CA SER A 202 -2.37 24.38 -6.81
C SER A 202 -3.48 24.41 -5.77
N CYS A 203 -4.08 25.57 -5.57
CA CYS A 203 -5.26 25.82 -4.75
C CYS A 203 -6.50 25.95 -5.62
N ASN A 204 -7.58 25.28 -5.26
CA ASN A 204 -8.90 25.48 -5.85
C ASN A 204 -9.97 25.43 -4.76
N GLY A 205 -11.19 25.79 -5.12
CA GLY A 205 -12.32 25.89 -4.19
C GLY A 205 -12.11 27.00 -3.17
N ARG A 206 -12.95 27.05 -2.12
CA ARG A 206 -12.99 28.23 -1.24
C ARG A 206 -11.91 28.09 -0.16
N TYR A 207 -11.08 29.11 0.03
CA TYR A 207 -9.97 29.11 1.00
C TYR A 207 -8.92 28.02 0.74
N CYS A 208 -8.61 27.75 -0.52
CA CYS A 208 -7.70 26.65 -0.91
C CYS A 208 -8.09 25.27 -0.32
N ASP A 209 -9.39 25.00 -0.10
CA ASP A 209 -9.90 23.73 0.43
C ASP A 209 -9.48 22.50 -0.42
N ASN A 210 -9.25 22.68 -1.72
CA ASN A 210 -8.85 21.63 -2.64
C ASN A 210 -7.42 21.86 -3.18
N MET A 211 -6.44 21.22 -2.57
CA MET A 211 -5.04 21.30 -2.99
C MET A 211 -4.68 20.20 -3.98
N SER A 212 -4.15 20.50 -5.17
CA SER A 212 -3.55 19.47 -6.05
C SER A 212 -2.03 19.60 -6.04
N LEU A 213 -1.32 18.49 -6.15
CA LEU A 213 0.14 18.45 -6.19
C LEU A 213 0.62 18.18 -7.60
N TYR A 214 1.68 18.87 -8.02
CA TYR A 214 2.37 18.57 -9.26
C TYR A 214 3.52 17.61 -8.96
N LEU A 215 3.34 16.33 -9.26
CA LEU A 215 4.34 15.30 -9.00
C LEU A 215 5.27 15.13 -10.18
N CYS A 216 6.54 14.83 -9.90
CA CYS A 216 7.54 14.48 -10.90
C CYS A 216 8.54 13.47 -10.38
N GLN A 217 9.19 12.75 -11.29
CA GLN A 217 10.39 11.97 -10.99
C GLN A 217 11.61 12.90 -10.96
N ALA A 218 12.51 12.64 -10.01
CA ALA A 218 13.80 13.32 -9.91
C ALA A 218 14.92 12.59 -10.70
N ASP A 219 14.63 11.44 -11.30
CA ASP A 219 15.52 10.68 -12.18
C ASP A 219 14.89 10.46 -13.57
N ASN A 220 15.60 9.75 -14.46
CA ASN A 220 15.14 9.44 -15.82
C ASN A 220 14.05 8.34 -15.88
N GLY A 221 13.25 8.18 -14.83
CA GLY A 221 12.20 7.17 -14.73
C GLY A 221 12.70 5.77 -14.40
N GLY A 222 11.77 4.92 -13.95
CA GLY A 222 12.05 3.57 -13.46
C GLY A 222 12.12 2.48 -14.52
N PRO A 223 12.25 1.20 -14.10
CA PRO A 223 12.22 0.06 -15.02
C PRO A 223 11.01 0.09 -15.94
N SER A 224 11.20 -0.42 -17.16
CA SER A 224 10.09 -0.67 -18.08
C SER A 224 9.30 -1.89 -17.60
N PHE A 225 7.97 -1.80 -17.61
CA PHE A 225 7.06 -2.86 -17.22
C PHE A 225 6.36 -3.47 -18.43
N ASP A 226 6.20 -4.79 -18.41
CA ASP A 226 5.23 -5.48 -19.26
C ASP A 226 3.84 -5.37 -18.60
N MET A 227 3.09 -4.36 -19.03
CA MET A 227 1.78 -4.05 -18.44
C MET A 227 0.74 -5.14 -18.69
N ASP A 228 0.81 -5.82 -19.84
CA ASP A 228 -0.14 -6.88 -20.19
C ASP A 228 0.12 -8.14 -19.35
N ALA A 229 1.39 -8.51 -19.16
CA ALA A 229 1.76 -9.61 -18.28
C ALA A 229 1.33 -9.35 -16.83
N LEU A 230 1.53 -8.14 -16.31
CA LEU A 230 1.07 -7.75 -14.98
C LEU A 230 -0.46 -7.76 -14.88
N ALA A 231 -1.17 -7.31 -15.92
CA ALA A 231 -2.63 -7.33 -15.93
C ALA A 231 -3.19 -8.76 -15.86
N HIS A 232 -2.59 -9.70 -16.58
CA HIS A 232 -3.00 -11.11 -16.48
C HIS A 232 -2.63 -11.73 -15.13
N GLN A 233 -1.44 -11.44 -14.60
CA GLN A 233 -0.98 -11.97 -13.32
C GLN A 233 -1.84 -11.53 -12.13
N TYR A 234 -2.33 -10.28 -12.16
CA TYR A 234 -3.04 -9.64 -11.06
C TYR A 234 -4.53 -9.40 -11.34
N ALA A 235 -5.10 -10.04 -12.38
CA ALA A 235 -6.52 -9.93 -12.68
C ALA A 235 -7.36 -10.53 -11.54
N PRO A 236 -8.47 -9.90 -11.14
CA PRO A 236 -9.25 -10.36 -10.00
C PRO A 236 -10.05 -11.65 -10.31
N ARG A 237 -10.42 -12.39 -9.27
CA ARG A 237 -11.55 -13.34 -9.34
C ARG A 237 -12.81 -12.63 -8.89
N LEU A 238 -13.88 -12.69 -9.68
CA LEU A 238 -15.20 -12.22 -9.25
C LEU A 238 -16.01 -13.38 -8.69
N ARG A 239 -16.65 -13.20 -7.53
CA ARG A 239 -17.56 -14.18 -6.92
C ARG A 239 -19.00 -13.72 -6.94
N PHE A 240 -19.88 -14.70 -7.11
CA PHE A 240 -21.32 -14.54 -7.31
C PHE A 240 -22.13 -15.39 -6.30
N ASP A 241 -23.45 -15.18 -6.23
CA ASP A 241 -24.37 -15.91 -5.37
C ASP A 241 -24.87 -17.15 -6.13
N GLN A 242 -25.44 -18.12 -5.40
CA GLN A 242 -25.97 -19.34 -6.01
C GLN A 242 -27.13 -19.10 -6.97
N GLU A 243 -27.16 -19.92 -8.03
CA GLU A 243 -28.29 -20.05 -8.94
C GLU A 243 -29.50 -20.71 -8.21
N THR A 244 -30.38 -19.85 -7.68
CA THR A 244 -31.86 -20.02 -7.55
C THR A 244 -32.47 -21.33 -7.05
N THR A 245 -32.07 -21.93 -5.91
CA THR A 245 -32.92 -22.96 -5.27
C THR A 245 -33.27 -22.77 -3.79
N THR A 246 -32.72 -21.78 -3.09
CA THR A 246 -32.89 -21.64 -1.62
C THR A 246 -33.46 -20.30 -1.14
N GLY A 247 -34.02 -19.49 -2.03
CA GLY A 247 -34.82 -18.32 -1.62
C GLY A 247 -34.02 -17.06 -1.22
N SER A 248 -32.72 -16.99 -1.51
CA SER A 248 -31.96 -15.72 -1.50
C SER A 248 -31.61 -15.19 -2.90
N GLY A 249 -31.57 -16.05 -3.94
CA GLY A 249 -31.22 -15.66 -5.32
C GLY A 249 -32.43 -15.22 -6.14
N ASP A 250 -32.48 -13.95 -6.52
CA ASP A 250 -33.52 -13.43 -7.40
C ASP A 250 -33.13 -13.71 -8.86
N SER A 251 -33.91 -14.53 -9.56
CA SER A 251 -33.82 -14.86 -11.00
C SER A 251 -33.83 -13.64 -11.96
N SER A 252 -33.88 -12.43 -11.40
CA SER A 252 -33.97 -11.15 -12.09
C SER A 252 -32.62 -10.45 -12.30
N LYS A 253 -31.51 -10.90 -11.68
CA LYS A 253 -30.22 -10.18 -11.67
C LYS A 253 -29.26 -10.67 -12.74
N CYS A 254 -28.41 -9.78 -13.25
CA CYS A 254 -27.51 -10.06 -14.37
C CYS A 254 -26.10 -10.41 -13.87
N PHE A 255 -25.49 -11.42 -14.47
CA PHE A 255 -24.03 -11.58 -14.48
C PHE A 255 -23.37 -10.53 -15.38
N PRO A 256 -22.03 -10.37 -15.31
CA PRO A 256 -21.31 -9.59 -16.30
C PRO A 256 -21.63 -10.01 -17.73
N SER A 257 -21.62 -9.05 -18.66
CA SER A 257 -22.01 -9.20 -20.06
C SER A 257 -20.91 -8.68 -20.99
N ASP A 258 -20.96 -9.08 -22.25
CA ASP A 258 -20.10 -8.53 -23.30
C ASP A 258 -20.60 -7.13 -23.72
N ALA A 259 -19.78 -6.11 -23.45
CA ALA A 259 -20.05 -4.72 -23.82
C ALA A 259 -20.18 -4.50 -25.34
N GLY A 260 -19.38 -5.19 -26.16
CA GLY A 260 -19.46 -5.12 -27.61
C GLY A 260 -20.76 -5.71 -28.13
N TYR A 261 -21.17 -6.87 -27.61
CA TYR A 261 -22.47 -7.47 -27.93
C TYR A 261 -23.62 -6.52 -27.55
N TYR A 262 -23.58 -5.95 -26.34
CA TYR A 262 -24.57 -4.98 -25.90
C TYR A 262 -24.67 -3.79 -26.85
N TYR A 263 -23.53 -3.17 -27.19
CA TYR A 263 -23.47 -2.02 -28.09
C TYR A 263 -24.11 -2.33 -29.46
N THR A 264 -23.74 -3.46 -30.08
CA THR A 264 -24.30 -3.87 -31.36
C THR A 264 -25.80 -4.15 -31.27
N GLN A 265 -26.26 -4.86 -30.24
CA GLN A 265 -27.68 -5.18 -30.08
C GLN A 265 -28.53 -3.94 -29.80
N ARG A 266 -28.04 -2.99 -29.00
CA ARG A 266 -28.72 -1.71 -28.75
C ARG A 266 -28.89 -0.91 -30.04
N ALA A 267 -27.90 -0.91 -30.94
CA ALA A 267 -28.02 -0.27 -32.25
C ALA A 267 -29.13 -0.88 -33.13
N THR A 268 -29.50 -2.15 -32.89
CA THR A 268 -30.61 -2.84 -33.57
C THR A 268 -31.96 -2.73 -32.86
N GLY A 269 -32.03 -2.01 -31.73
CA GLY A 269 -33.28 -1.76 -31.00
C GLY A 269 -33.63 -2.78 -29.90
N ALA A 270 -32.70 -3.68 -29.52
CA ALA A 270 -32.92 -4.58 -28.39
C ALA A 270 -33.09 -3.79 -27.08
N THR A 271 -33.99 -4.22 -26.19
CA THR A 271 -34.18 -3.53 -24.90
C THR A 271 -33.08 -3.94 -23.91
N PRO A 272 -32.62 -3.04 -23.01
CA PRO A 272 -31.61 -3.38 -22.01
C PRO A 272 -31.93 -4.63 -21.18
N GLN A 273 -33.17 -4.75 -20.71
CA GLN A 273 -33.63 -5.90 -19.92
C GLN A 273 -33.52 -7.23 -20.68
N SER A 274 -33.69 -7.20 -22.01
CA SER A 274 -33.55 -8.41 -22.84
C SER A 274 -32.10 -8.86 -23.01
N LEU A 275 -31.13 -7.97 -22.76
CA LEU A 275 -29.71 -8.22 -22.87
C LEU A 275 -29.07 -8.62 -21.55
N CYS A 276 -29.82 -8.64 -20.44
CA CYS A 276 -29.36 -9.10 -19.13
C CYS A 276 -28.80 -10.53 -19.21
N ASN A 277 -27.51 -10.72 -18.92
CA ASN A 277 -26.91 -12.04 -18.91
C ASN A 277 -27.34 -12.82 -17.67
N LYS A 278 -28.16 -13.86 -17.87
CA LYS A 278 -28.64 -14.74 -16.78
C LYS A 278 -28.04 -16.14 -16.85
N ASP A 279 -27.13 -16.38 -17.77
CA ASP A 279 -26.60 -17.71 -18.06
C ASP A 279 -25.20 -17.86 -17.47
N TYR A 280 -25.10 -18.57 -16.34
CA TYR A 280 -23.81 -18.83 -15.70
C TYR A 280 -22.87 -19.70 -16.57
N SER A 281 -23.38 -20.41 -17.58
CA SER A 281 -22.52 -21.14 -18.52
C SER A 281 -21.62 -20.20 -19.31
N THR A 282 -22.06 -18.96 -19.58
CA THR A 282 -21.22 -17.95 -20.25
C THR A 282 -20.04 -17.53 -19.37
N ILE A 283 -20.23 -17.51 -18.05
CA ILE A 283 -19.21 -17.19 -17.06
C ILE A 283 -18.24 -18.36 -16.89
N SER A 284 -18.76 -19.54 -16.58
CA SER A 284 -17.95 -20.74 -16.34
C SER A 284 -17.18 -21.24 -17.57
N ASN A 285 -17.62 -20.88 -18.78
CA ASN A 285 -16.90 -21.15 -20.03
C ASN A 285 -16.04 -19.98 -20.54
N ASN A 286 -15.80 -18.95 -19.72
CA ASN A 286 -14.95 -17.79 -20.03
C ASN A 286 -15.37 -17.01 -21.29
N GLN A 287 -16.66 -16.97 -21.62
CA GLN A 287 -17.16 -16.32 -22.84
C GLN A 287 -17.31 -14.81 -22.71
N VAL A 288 -17.43 -14.32 -21.47
CA VAL A 288 -17.58 -12.88 -21.19
C VAL A 288 -16.19 -12.23 -21.06
N PRO A 289 -15.89 -11.15 -21.80
CA PRO A 289 -14.63 -10.44 -21.68
C PRO A 289 -14.61 -9.50 -20.48
N ILE A 290 -13.43 -9.37 -19.86
CA ILE A 290 -13.12 -8.35 -18.86
C ILE A 290 -12.12 -7.36 -19.43
N TYR A 291 -12.35 -6.09 -19.16
CA TYR A 291 -11.64 -5.01 -19.81
C TYR A 291 -10.64 -4.37 -18.87
N TYR A 292 -9.45 -3.97 -19.32
CA TYR A 292 -8.45 -3.39 -18.43
C TYR A 292 -7.71 -2.18 -19.01
N MET A 293 -7.20 -1.34 -18.12
CA MET A 293 -6.26 -0.26 -18.40
C MET A 293 -5.12 -0.33 -17.38
N ALA A 294 -3.90 0.00 -17.78
CA ALA A 294 -2.73 -0.03 -16.91
C ALA A 294 -1.84 1.21 -17.13
N SER A 295 -1.30 1.77 -16.06
CA SER A 295 -0.36 2.89 -16.10
C SER A 295 0.77 2.68 -15.10
N GLN A 296 1.99 3.02 -15.52
CA GLN A 296 3.08 3.23 -14.57
C GLN A 296 2.78 4.48 -13.74
N VAL A 297 2.66 4.32 -12.43
CA VAL A 297 2.34 5.41 -11.50
C VAL A 297 3.55 5.86 -10.67
N GLY A 298 4.63 5.07 -10.66
CA GLY A 298 5.90 5.44 -10.04
C GLY A 298 7.07 4.71 -10.71
N THR A 299 8.28 4.88 -10.19
CA THR A 299 9.47 4.23 -10.75
C THR A 299 9.32 2.71 -10.73
N ASN A 300 8.85 2.15 -9.62
CA ASN A 300 8.67 0.71 -9.43
C ASN A 300 7.18 0.29 -9.29
N SER A 301 6.24 1.16 -9.70
CA SER A 301 4.81 1.00 -9.38
C SER A 301 3.91 1.06 -10.60
N VAL A 302 2.93 0.16 -10.66
CA VAL A 302 1.93 0.05 -11.72
C VAL A 302 0.54 -0.01 -11.09
N ALA A 303 -0.39 0.80 -11.60
CA ALA A 303 -1.81 0.69 -11.29
C ALA A 303 -2.53 0.05 -12.48
N ILE A 304 -3.41 -0.91 -12.21
CA ILE A 304 -4.23 -1.58 -13.23
C ILE A 304 -5.68 -1.54 -12.80
N ARG A 305 -6.55 -1.01 -13.66
CA ARG A 305 -8.00 -0.99 -13.46
C ARG A 305 -8.65 -2.03 -14.34
N TYR A 306 -9.46 -2.89 -13.74
CA TYR A 306 -10.29 -3.88 -14.41
C TYR A 306 -11.75 -3.43 -14.38
N TRP A 307 -12.43 -3.53 -15.52
CA TRP A 307 -13.79 -3.09 -15.76
C TRP A 307 -14.67 -4.27 -16.13
N PHE A 308 -15.84 -4.33 -15.50
CA PHE A 308 -16.86 -5.35 -15.68
C PHE A 308 -18.13 -4.67 -16.17
N PHE A 309 -18.70 -5.15 -17.27
CA PHE A 309 -19.89 -4.56 -17.88
C PHE A 309 -21.15 -5.32 -17.46
N TYR A 310 -22.21 -4.61 -17.12
CA TYR A 310 -23.54 -5.17 -16.88
C TYR A 310 -24.54 -4.55 -17.85
N SER A 311 -25.28 -5.38 -18.56
CA SER A 311 -26.24 -4.98 -19.60
C SER A 311 -27.62 -4.52 -19.08
N TYR A 312 -27.82 -4.55 -17.77
CA TYR A 312 -28.99 -4.00 -17.10
C TYR A 312 -28.76 -4.02 -15.59
N GLN A 313 -29.19 -2.98 -14.89
CA GLN A 313 -29.24 -2.95 -13.44
C GLN A 313 -30.66 -2.66 -12.96
N SER A 314 -31.20 -3.56 -12.15
CA SER A 314 -32.51 -3.37 -11.52
C SER A 314 -32.47 -2.29 -10.44
N THR A 315 -33.62 -1.69 -10.14
CA THR A 315 -33.79 -0.70 -9.08
C THR A 315 -33.28 -1.22 -7.72
N CYS A 316 -32.35 -0.49 -7.13
CA CYS A 316 -31.80 -0.80 -5.81
C CYS A 316 -32.41 0.10 -4.70
N PHE A 317 -32.72 1.36 -5.02
CA PHE A 317 -33.31 2.32 -4.08
C PHE A 317 -34.71 2.74 -4.53
N LEU A 318 -35.56 3.14 -3.58
CA LEU A 318 -36.84 3.80 -3.90
C LEU A 318 -36.63 5.19 -4.57
N SER A 319 -35.43 5.77 -4.42
CA SER A 319 -35.06 7.11 -4.90
C SER A 319 -34.08 7.13 -6.09
N PHE A 320 -33.45 5.99 -6.43
CA PHE A 320 -32.56 5.86 -7.59
C PHE A 320 -33.12 4.80 -8.54
N GLY A 321 -33.30 5.18 -9.80
CA GLY A 321 -33.97 4.37 -10.83
C GLY A 321 -33.18 3.12 -11.24
N ASN A 322 -33.77 2.34 -12.13
CA ASN A 322 -33.04 1.32 -12.86
C ASN A 322 -32.11 1.96 -13.90
N HIS A 323 -31.05 1.27 -14.27
CA HIS A 323 -30.12 1.73 -15.30
C HIS A 323 -30.05 0.75 -16.47
N PRO A 324 -29.98 1.26 -17.72
CA PRO A 324 -29.94 0.42 -18.92
C PRO A 324 -28.62 -0.37 -19.02
N ALA A 325 -27.52 0.16 -18.53
CA ALA A 325 -26.25 -0.54 -18.44
C ALA A 325 -25.47 0.01 -17.25
N ASP A 326 -24.44 -0.73 -16.84
CA ASP A 326 -23.58 -0.32 -15.73
C ASP A 326 -22.14 -0.80 -15.93
N TRP A 327 -21.19 -0.01 -15.44
CA TRP A 327 -19.76 -0.31 -15.47
C TRP A 327 -19.23 -0.36 -14.05
N GLU A 328 -18.69 -1.51 -13.68
CA GLU A 328 -18.12 -1.70 -12.36
C GLU A 328 -16.63 -1.99 -12.48
N SER A 329 -15.89 -1.77 -11.40
CA SER A 329 -14.43 -1.93 -11.48
C SER A 329 -13.77 -2.38 -10.20
N MET A 330 -12.54 -2.87 -10.36
CA MET A 330 -11.56 -3.03 -9.31
C MET A 330 -10.23 -2.47 -9.81
N VAL A 331 -9.42 -1.97 -8.89
CA VAL A 331 -8.07 -1.49 -9.24
C VAL A 331 -7.06 -2.18 -8.35
N VAL A 332 -5.95 -2.62 -8.94
CA VAL A 332 -4.82 -3.16 -8.20
C VAL A 332 -3.61 -2.22 -8.33
N LEU A 333 -2.88 -2.09 -7.22
CA LEU A 333 -1.58 -1.44 -7.19
C LEU A 333 -0.50 -2.49 -7.00
N ILE A 334 0.48 -2.47 -7.88
CA ILE A 334 1.66 -3.33 -7.86
C ILE A 334 2.87 -2.45 -7.58
N VAL A 335 3.67 -2.81 -6.58
CA VAL A 335 4.93 -2.11 -6.25
C VAL A 335 6.03 -3.15 -6.13
N ASN A 336 7.17 -2.92 -6.78
CA ASN A 336 8.25 -3.90 -6.87
C ASN A 336 7.80 -5.28 -7.39
N GLY A 337 6.81 -5.28 -8.30
CA GLY A 337 6.24 -6.51 -8.84
C GLY A 337 5.41 -7.32 -7.85
N GLN A 338 5.00 -6.75 -6.72
CA GLN A 338 4.13 -7.38 -5.71
C GLN A 338 2.82 -6.61 -5.57
N LEU A 339 1.70 -7.33 -5.39
CA LEU A 339 0.40 -6.74 -5.11
C LEU A 339 0.42 -6.03 -3.74
N GLN A 340 0.20 -4.72 -3.73
CA GLN A 340 0.19 -3.92 -2.51
C GLN A 340 -1.22 -3.50 -2.12
N ARG A 341 -2.08 -3.14 -3.06
CA ARG A 341 -3.41 -2.62 -2.72
C ARG A 341 -4.45 -3.04 -3.74
N VAL A 342 -5.68 -3.15 -3.27
CA VAL A 342 -6.85 -3.41 -4.09
C VAL A 342 -7.93 -2.38 -3.74
N ALA A 343 -8.43 -1.63 -4.72
CA ALA A 343 -9.66 -0.86 -4.58
C ALA A 343 -10.88 -1.61 -5.10
N TYR A 344 -11.95 -1.40 -4.36
CA TYR A 344 -13.27 -1.94 -4.55
C TYR A 344 -14.25 -0.77 -4.74
N PHE A 345 -15.13 -0.86 -5.74
CA PHE A 345 -15.95 0.26 -6.21
C PHE A 345 -17.45 0.00 -6.00
N GLN A 346 -18.21 1.06 -5.75
CA GLN A 346 -19.67 1.04 -5.76
C GLN A 346 -20.22 2.42 -6.14
N HIS A 347 -21.06 2.50 -7.18
CA HIS A 347 -21.86 3.68 -7.56
C HIS A 347 -21.12 5.02 -7.75
N GLY A 348 -19.79 5.00 -7.92
CA GLY A 348 -18.96 6.20 -8.05
C GLY A 348 -18.03 6.46 -6.86
N GLY A 349 -18.29 5.81 -5.72
CA GLY A 349 -17.39 5.71 -4.58
C GLY A 349 -16.50 4.47 -4.63
N TRP A 350 -15.43 4.48 -3.84
CA TRP A 350 -14.52 3.34 -3.70
C TRP A 350 -13.67 3.44 -2.44
N TYR A 351 -13.12 2.30 -2.03
CA TYR A 351 -12.20 2.18 -0.90
C TYR A 351 -11.11 1.16 -1.20
N THR A 352 -9.99 1.24 -0.48
CA THR A 352 -8.84 0.33 -0.65
C THR A 352 -8.69 -0.66 0.50
N ARG A 353 -7.98 -1.76 0.21
CA ARG A 353 -7.47 -2.71 1.19
C ARG A 353 -6.00 -3.02 0.94
N GLU A 354 -5.27 -3.17 2.04
CA GLU A 354 -3.86 -3.59 2.08
C GLU A 354 -3.75 -5.12 2.17
N PRO A 355 -2.58 -5.71 1.85
CA PRO A 355 -2.41 -7.16 1.80
C PRO A 355 -2.76 -7.77 3.15
N GLY A 356 -3.40 -8.95 3.13
CA GLY A 356 -3.92 -9.60 4.33
C GLY A 356 -5.33 -9.15 4.75
N ASN A 357 -5.86 -8.05 4.19
CA ASN A 357 -7.23 -7.57 4.44
C ASN A 357 -8.19 -7.83 3.27
N TYR A 358 -7.82 -8.73 2.36
CA TYR A 358 -8.64 -9.22 1.27
C TYR A 358 -8.22 -10.65 0.92
N GLU A 359 -9.13 -11.41 0.32
CA GLU A 359 -8.84 -12.76 -0.15
C GLU A 359 -8.06 -12.74 -1.48
N VAL A 360 -7.14 -13.70 -1.63
CA VAL A 360 -6.33 -13.88 -2.84
C VAL A 360 -6.35 -15.35 -3.25
N VAL A 361 -6.57 -15.61 -4.55
CA VAL A 361 -6.46 -16.93 -5.18
C VAL A 361 -5.11 -17.04 -5.87
N GLY A 362 -4.43 -18.19 -5.67
CA GLY A 362 -3.14 -18.46 -6.32
C GLY A 362 -2.00 -17.51 -5.91
N GLY A 363 -2.19 -16.68 -4.87
CA GLY A 363 -1.20 -15.72 -4.38
C GLY A 363 -1.16 -14.38 -5.12
N THR A 364 -1.83 -14.24 -6.27
CA THR A 364 -1.79 -12.99 -7.06
C THR A 364 -3.15 -12.45 -7.50
N HIS A 365 -4.23 -13.26 -7.45
CA HIS A 365 -5.55 -12.86 -7.95
C HIS A 365 -6.45 -12.40 -6.79
N PRO A 366 -6.65 -11.09 -6.57
CA PRO A 366 -7.53 -10.64 -5.50
C PRO A 366 -8.98 -11.00 -5.80
N VAL A 367 -9.75 -11.31 -4.75
CA VAL A 367 -11.16 -11.66 -4.88
C VAL A 367 -12.03 -10.41 -4.71
N GLY A 368 -12.98 -10.25 -5.63
CA GLY A 368 -14.08 -9.29 -5.56
C GLY A 368 -15.42 -10.00 -5.48
N TYR A 369 -16.15 -9.80 -4.39
CA TYR A 369 -17.55 -10.22 -4.26
C TYR A 369 -18.41 -9.19 -4.98
N ALA A 370 -19.12 -9.59 -6.03
CA ALA A 370 -20.00 -8.67 -6.77
C ALA A 370 -21.25 -8.33 -5.94
N GLY A 371 -21.83 -7.15 -6.12
CA GLY A 371 -23.04 -6.74 -5.42
C GLY A 371 -24.27 -7.51 -5.90
N LYS A 372 -25.28 -7.72 -5.03
CA LYS A 372 -26.51 -8.42 -5.42
C LYS A 372 -27.47 -7.54 -6.22
N ASN A 373 -27.56 -6.25 -5.89
CA ASN A 373 -28.50 -5.31 -6.49
C ASN A 373 -27.81 -4.07 -7.06
N ALA A 374 -26.73 -3.63 -6.43
CA ALA A 374 -25.94 -2.46 -6.75
C ALA A 374 -24.75 -2.74 -7.68
N HIS A 375 -24.46 -4.02 -8.00
CA HIS A 375 -23.36 -4.49 -8.86
C HIS A 375 -21.91 -4.09 -8.48
N GLY A 376 -21.71 -3.27 -7.46
CA GLY A 376 -20.40 -2.92 -6.92
C GLY A 376 -19.52 -4.12 -6.51
N THR A 377 -18.25 -3.90 -6.27
CA THR A 377 -17.30 -4.93 -5.84
C THR A 377 -16.93 -4.76 -4.37
N PHE A 378 -16.72 -5.87 -3.67
CA PHE A 378 -16.44 -5.89 -2.23
C PHE A 378 -15.37 -6.92 -1.87
N HIS A 379 -14.59 -6.66 -0.81
CA HIS A 379 -13.51 -7.54 -0.36
C HIS A 379 -13.97 -8.73 0.50
N ASN A 380 -15.14 -8.64 1.15
CA ASN A 380 -15.66 -9.64 2.07
C ASN A 380 -16.94 -10.31 1.56
N SER A 381 -17.24 -11.50 2.09
CA SER A 381 -18.49 -12.23 1.88
C SER A 381 -19.50 -12.02 3.02
N GLY A 382 -20.80 -12.18 2.78
CA GLY A 382 -21.81 -12.32 3.84
C GLY A 382 -22.69 -11.10 4.16
N GLY A 383 -22.82 -10.14 3.25
CA GLY A 383 -23.63 -8.93 3.44
C GLY A 383 -25.13 -9.21 3.57
N SER A 384 -25.91 -8.19 3.98
CA SER A 384 -27.36 -8.33 4.21
C SER A 384 -28.16 -8.56 2.92
N GLY A 385 -27.56 -8.29 1.76
CA GLY A 385 -28.23 -8.30 0.46
C GLY A 385 -29.21 -7.16 0.29
N GLY A 386 -29.16 -6.17 1.19
CA GLY A 386 -29.83 -4.89 1.07
C GLY A 386 -29.05 -3.94 0.17
N CYS A 387 -29.74 -2.93 -0.34
CA CYS A 387 -29.17 -1.92 -1.24
C CYS A 387 -28.38 -0.81 -0.55
N LEU A 388 -28.18 -0.89 0.76
CA LEU A 388 -27.42 0.13 1.47
C LEU A 388 -25.94 0.06 1.08
N TYR A 389 -25.31 1.23 1.08
CA TYR A 389 -23.90 1.37 0.76
C TYR A 389 -23.06 0.47 1.68
N PHE A 390 -22.17 -0.33 1.09
CA PHE A 390 -21.35 -1.34 1.78
C PHE A 390 -22.11 -2.47 2.51
N ASP A 391 -23.35 -2.77 2.14
CA ASP A 391 -24.14 -3.87 2.74
C ASP A 391 -24.69 -4.87 1.69
N ASP A 392 -24.35 -4.67 0.41
CA ASP A 392 -24.88 -5.43 -0.74
C ASP A 392 -23.94 -6.57 -1.22
N TYR A 393 -23.07 -7.13 -0.37
CA TYR A 393 -22.05 -8.11 -0.79
C TYR A 393 -22.40 -9.57 -0.54
N ARG A 394 -21.92 -10.47 -1.40
CA ARG A 394 -22.44 -11.84 -1.59
C ARG A 394 -21.99 -12.88 -0.58
N ASN A 395 -22.82 -13.91 -0.38
CA ASN A 395 -22.49 -15.13 0.37
C ASN A 395 -22.58 -16.32 -0.60
N PRO A 396 -21.47 -16.80 -1.17
CA PRO A 396 -21.49 -17.79 -2.25
C PRO A 396 -22.07 -19.16 -1.83
N GLY A 397 -22.28 -19.39 -0.53
CA GLY A 397 -22.58 -20.70 0.01
C GLY A 397 -21.50 -21.71 -0.43
N SER A 398 -21.88 -22.95 -0.72
CA SER A 398 -20.95 -24.04 -1.00
C SER A 398 -20.55 -24.25 -2.48
N ALA A 399 -21.09 -23.47 -3.41
CA ALA A 399 -20.98 -23.75 -4.86
C ALA A 399 -19.90 -22.94 -5.59
N ASP A 400 -19.28 -21.94 -4.94
CA ASP A 400 -18.23 -21.05 -5.49
C ASP A 400 -18.52 -20.59 -6.93
N TYR A 401 -19.66 -19.95 -7.17
CA TYR A 401 -19.95 -19.34 -8.47
C TYR A 401 -18.97 -18.19 -8.69
N HIS A 402 -18.13 -18.28 -9.74
CA HIS A 402 -17.06 -17.31 -9.94
C HIS A 402 -16.68 -17.11 -11.40
N MET A 403 -15.96 -16.02 -11.65
CA MET A 403 -15.28 -15.72 -12.91
C MET A 403 -13.80 -15.47 -12.64
N ASP A 404 -12.98 -16.25 -13.33
CA ASP A 404 -11.53 -16.05 -13.38
C ASP A 404 -11.21 -15.11 -14.53
N THR A 405 -11.11 -13.83 -14.22
CA THR A 405 -11.13 -12.77 -15.25
C THR A 405 -9.93 -12.80 -16.19
N TRP A 406 -8.80 -13.37 -15.75
CA TRP A 406 -7.60 -13.57 -16.57
C TRP A 406 -7.79 -14.53 -17.75
N ASN A 407 -8.88 -15.31 -17.80
CA ASN A 407 -9.12 -16.23 -18.91
C ASN A 407 -9.65 -15.53 -20.17
N ASN A 408 -10.16 -14.29 -20.06
CA ASN A 408 -10.67 -13.51 -21.17
C ASN A 408 -10.50 -12.01 -20.89
N LEU A 409 -9.24 -11.57 -20.82
CA LEU A 409 -8.86 -10.18 -20.56
C LEU A 409 -8.68 -9.42 -21.88
N GLN A 410 -9.16 -8.18 -21.95
CA GLN A 410 -9.03 -7.31 -23.13
C GLN A 410 -8.56 -5.91 -22.74
N LEU A 411 -7.50 -5.44 -23.40
CA LEU A 411 -7.00 -4.08 -23.22
C LEU A 411 -8.03 -3.07 -23.78
N LEU A 412 -8.42 -2.09 -22.96
CA LEU A 412 -9.18 -0.94 -23.41
C LEU A 412 -8.27 0.02 -24.16
N SER A 413 -8.57 0.24 -25.43
CA SER A 413 -7.82 1.15 -26.28
C SER A 413 -8.75 1.75 -27.34
N ARG A 414 -8.29 2.85 -27.95
CA ARG A 414 -8.97 3.56 -29.04
C ARG A 414 -8.08 3.59 -30.27
N GLY A 415 -8.70 3.79 -31.44
CA GLY A 415 -8.01 4.01 -32.71
C GLY A 415 -8.40 3.01 -33.80
N SER A 416 -7.74 3.17 -34.94
CA SER A 416 -7.92 2.29 -36.10
C SER A 416 -7.56 0.85 -35.74
N GLY A 417 -8.50 -0.09 -35.92
CA GLY A 417 -8.31 -1.51 -35.63
C GLY A 417 -9.03 -2.01 -34.38
N PHE A 418 -9.63 -1.12 -33.58
CA PHE A 418 -10.51 -1.50 -32.47
C PHE A 418 -11.99 -1.43 -32.90
N PRO A 419 -12.88 -2.28 -32.32
CA PRO A 419 -14.31 -2.25 -32.60
C PRO A 419 -14.96 -0.86 -32.38
N ASP A 420 -16.06 -0.59 -33.08
CA ASP A 420 -16.76 0.70 -33.02
C ASP A 420 -17.13 1.11 -31.58
N TRP A 421 -17.54 0.14 -30.76
CA TRP A 421 -17.91 0.40 -29.37
C TRP A 421 -16.74 0.92 -28.53
N MET A 422 -15.50 0.47 -28.76
CA MET A 422 -14.33 0.97 -28.03
C MET A 422 -13.98 2.42 -28.40
N ASN A 423 -14.39 2.84 -29.61
CA ASN A 423 -14.20 4.17 -30.15
C ASN A 423 -15.37 5.12 -29.86
N CYS A 424 -16.45 4.64 -29.23
CA CYS A 424 -17.57 5.50 -28.85
C CYS A 424 -17.13 6.55 -27.81
N THR A 425 -17.78 7.71 -27.81
CA THR A 425 -17.46 8.83 -26.90
C THR A 425 -18.71 9.55 -26.41
N GLY A 426 -18.63 10.08 -25.19
CA GLY A 426 -19.65 10.96 -24.61
C GLY A 426 -20.95 10.25 -24.22
N ASP A 427 -21.94 11.04 -23.81
CA ASP A 427 -23.19 10.58 -23.19
C ASP A 427 -24.07 9.70 -24.10
N SER A 428 -23.77 9.64 -25.40
CA SER A 428 -24.49 8.72 -26.30
C SER A 428 -23.99 7.28 -26.18
N CYS A 429 -22.83 7.04 -25.58
CA CYS A 429 -22.30 5.70 -25.45
C CYS A 429 -22.88 4.94 -24.26
N PHE A 430 -23.20 3.66 -24.49
CA PHE A 430 -23.77 2.75 -23.49
C PHE A 430 -25.01 3.33 -22.77
N ASP A 431 -25.91 3.97 -23.54
CA ASP A 431 -27.17 4.51 -23.02
C ASP A 431 -27.01 5.58 -21.92
N GLY A 432 -26.04 6.48 -22.05
CA GLY A 432 -25.87 7.60 -21.10
C GLY A 432 -24.74 7.42 -20.12
N ILE A 433 -24.27 6.19 -19.90
CA ILE A 433 -23.27 5.93 -18.85
C ILE A 433 -21.84 6.26 -19.30
N GLY A 434 -21.60 6.41 -20.61
CA GLY A 434 -20.28 6.73 -21.15
C GLY A 434 -19.33 5.54 -21.20
N HIS A 435 -18.15 5.75 -21.79
CA HIS A 435 -17.15 4.71 -22.01
C HIS A 435 -16.12 4.63 -20.84
N PRO A 436 -15.64 3.44 -20.42
CA PRO A 436 -14.70 3.29 -19.31
C PRO A 436 -13.42 4.16 -19.38
N ILE A 437 -12.86 4.36 -20.58
CA ILE A 437 -11.70 5.25 -20.79
C ILE A 437 -12.00 6.69 -20.34
N GLU A 438 -13.22 7.19 -20.56
CA GLU A 438 -13.63 8.53 -20.16
C GLU A 438 -13.95 8.62 -18.66
N GLN A 439 -14.45 7.52 -18.09
CA GLN A 439 -14.71 7.42 -16.66
C GLN A 439 -13.43 7.18 -15.82
N THR A 440 -12.38 6.63 -16.43
CA THR A 440 -11.14 6.27 -15.71
C THR A 440 -10.31 7.51 -15.38
N GLY A 441 -10.25 8.48 -16.28
CA GLY A 441 -9.27 9.57 -16.19
C GLY A 441 -7.82 9.04 -16.22
N ASP A 442 -6.90 9.75 -15.57
CA ASP A 442 -5.52 9.29 -15.40
C ASP A 442 -5.40 8.43 -14.13
N LEU A 443 -4.96 7.18 -14.26
CA LEU A 443 -4.74 6.28 -13.12
C LEU A 443 -3.73 6.86 -12.10
N ARG A 444 -2.86 7.77 -12.54
CA ARG A 444 -1.89 8.46 -11.68
C ARG A 444 -2.53 9.50 -10.76
N SER A 445 -3.68 10.05 -11.16
CA SER A 445 -4.41 11.07 -10.41
C SER A 445 -5.56 10.50 -9.59
N MET A 446 -5.62 9.18 -9.38
CA MET A 446 -6.69 8.55 -8.59
C MET A 446 -6.54 8.88 -7.10
N GLY A 447 -7.27 9.91 -6.64
CA GLY A 447 -7.44 10.24 -5.23
C GLY A 447 -8.42 9.29 -4.54
N GLY A 448 -8.23 9.06 -3.25
CA GLY A 448 -9.05 8.18 -2.41
C GLY A 448 -10.46 8.73 -2.23
N CYS A 449 -11.41 7.82 -2.00
CA CYS A 449 -12.84 8.07 -1.85
C CYS A 449 -13.46 8.97 -2.94
N GLY A 450 -14.23 8.35 -3.84
CA GLY A 450 -15.00 9.07 -4.86
C GLY A 450 -16.14 9.93 -4.28
N LYS A 451 -16.98 10.44 -5.19
CA LYS A 451 -18.05 11.43 -4.94
C LYS A 451 -19.02 11.08 -3.79
N ASP A 452 -19.14 9.80 -3.46
CA ASP A 452 -20.13 9.28 -2.51
C ASP A 452 -19.56 8.98 -1.10
N GLY A 453 -18.30 9.37 -0.83
CA GLY A 453 -17.69 9.29 0.51
C GLY A 453 -17.21 7.89 0.95
N CYS A 454 -16.62 7.83 2.16
CA CYS A 454 -15.98 6.62 2.73
C CYS A 454 -16.84 5.90 3.80
N GLY A 455 -16.84 4.55 3.81
CA GLY A 455 -17.37 3.65 4.88
C GLY A 455 -17.12 2.15 4.53
N TRP A 456 -17.19 1.10 5.36
CA TRP A 456 -17.64 0.89 6.75
C TRP A 456 -16.51 0.70 7.81
N SER A 457 -15.24 0.91 7.48
CA SER A 457 -14.15 1.14 8.48
C SER A 457 -12.86 1.39 7.71
N SER A 458 -12.83 2.53 7.04
CA SER A 458 -11.97 2.90 5.93
C SER A 458 -10.46 2.67 6.18
N LEU A 459 -9.77 2.15 5.16
CA LEU A 459 -8.36 2.47 4.95
C LEU A 459 -8.33 3.71 4.03
N ASP A 460 -8.43 4.92 4.61
CA ASP A 460 -8.48 6.22 3.91
C ASP A 460 -7.17 6.50 3.16
N ALA A 461 -7.05 5.98 1.95
CA ALA A 461 -5.84 6.12 1.19
C ALA A 461 -6.08 5.85 -0.33
N ASP A 462 -6.01 6.90 -1.16
CA ASP A 462 -5.61 6.97 -2.58
C ASP A 462 -4.87 5.72 -3.12
N ILE A 463 -5.08 5.41 -4.39
CA ILE A 463 -4.37 4.30 -5.02
C ILE A 463 -2.89 4.56 -5.38
N PRO A 464 -2.32 5.78 -5.34
CA PRO A 464 -0.86 5.93 -5.45
C PRO A 464 0.02 5.47 -4.26
N PHE A 465 -0.53 5.00 -3.12
CA PHE A 465 0.19 4.81 -1.84
C PHE A 465 1.04 3.50 -1.68
N GLN A 466 2.11 3.40 -0.87
CA GLN A 466 2.47 4.03 0.42
C GLN A 466 3.98 4.28 0.60
N ASN A 467 4.30 5.19 1.52
CA ASN A 467 5.54 5.19 2.32
C ASN A 467 5.24 5.68 3.76
N ASP A 468 4.13 5.25 4.35
CA ASP A 468 3.84 5.52 5.76
C ASP A 468 3.87 4.17 6.48
N PRO A 469 4.99 3.76 7.11
CA PRO A 469 5.12 2.43 7.70
C PRO A 469 4.07 2.12 8.79
N THR A 470 3.29 3.12 9.21
CA THR A 470 2.19 2.94 10.17
C THR A 470 0.82 3.03 9.52
N GLY A 471 0.71 3.60 8.31
CA GLY A 471 -0.51 3.71 7.50
C GLY A 471 -1.66 4.53 8.12
N ALA A 472 -1.79 4.59 9.44
CA ALA A 472 -2.85 5.18 10.23
C ALA A 472 -2.34 6.41 11.01
N GLU A 473 -3.28 7.23 11.49
CA GLU A 473 -2.98 8.17 12.59
C GLU A 473 -2.49 7.41 13.84
N TYR A 474 -2.99 6.19 14.06
CA TYR A 474 -2.58 5.29 15.14
C TYR A 474 -2.52 3.83 14.70
N SER A 475 -1.47 3.10 15.06
CA SER A 475 -1.30 1.68 14.76
C SER A 475 -1.29 0.83 16.02
N ALA A 476 -1.85 -0.37 15.94
CA ALA A 476 -1.47 -1.47 16.81
C ALA A 476 -0.05 -1.94 16.45
N ILE A 477 0.78 -2.17 17.47
CA ILE A 477 2.15 -2.66 17.31
C ILE A 477 2.15 -4.13 17.73
N THR A 478 2.25 -5.05 16.76
CA THR A 478 2.08 -6.50 16.98
C THR A 478 3.43 -7.20 17.06
N ALA A 479 3.69 -7.94 18.14
CA ALA A 479 4.89 -8.77 18.28
C ALA A 479 4.80 -10.04 17.41
N LYS A 480 5.83 -10.32 16.61
CA LYS A 480 5.84 -11.41 15.63
C LYS A 480 5.66 -12.79 16.25
N HIS A 481 6.34 -13.05 17.37
CA HIS A 481 6.36 -14.38 17.99
C HIS A 481 5.01 -14.78 18.60
N SER A 482 4.26 -13.82 19.14
CA SER A 482 3.01 -14.08 19.87
C SER A 482 1.75 -13.68 19.11
N GLY A 483 1.85 -12.79 18.12
CA GLY A 483 0.70 -12.18 17.45
C GLY A 483 -0.10 -11.21 18.35
N ARG A 484 0.45 -10.83 19.51
CA ARG A 484 -0.17 -9.91 20.48
C ARG A 484 0.28 -8.48 20.24
N VAL A 485 -0.55 -7.52 20.65
CA VAL A 485 -0.29 -6.09 20.45
C VAL A 485 0.26 -5.44 21.71
N LEU A 486 1.06 -4.37 21.55
CA LEU A 486 1.52 -3.56 22.68
C LEU A 486 0.34 -2.81 23.31
N ASP A 487 0.23 -2.92 24.63
CA ASP A 487 -0.88 -2.41 25.43
C ASP A 487 -0.38 -1.56 26.60
N VAL A 488 -1.19 -0.55 26.95
CA VAL A 488 -1.09 0.12 28.24
C VAL A 488 -2.14 -0.45 29.20
N PRO A 489 -1.73 -1.23 30.22
CA PRO A 489 -2.64 -1.99 31.06
C PRO A 489 -3.75 -1.16 31.68
N GLY A 490 -4.99 -1.62 31.45
CA GLY A 490 -6.20 -1.01 31.99
C GLY A 490 -6.50 0.38 31.44
N ALA A 491 -5.96 0.74 30.27
CA ALA A 491 -6.06 2.08 29.68
C ALA A 491 -5.66 3.20 30.66
N SER A 492 -4.70 2.91 31.54
CA SER A 492 -4.24 3.87 32.54
C SER A 492 -3.70 5.12 31.86
N THR A 493 -3.96 6.30 32.43
CA THR A 493 -3.36 7.58 31.99
C THR A 493 -2.25 8.03 32.94
N SER A 494 -1.84 7.19 33.89
CA SER A 494 -0.76 7.51 34.84
C SER A 494 0.63 7.33 34.21
N ASP A 495 1.60 8.12 34.67
CA ASP A 495 3.00 7.92 34.28
C ASP A 495 3.58 6.63 34.87
N SER A 496 4.63 6.12 34.24
CA SER A 496 5.42 4.97 34.71
C SER A 496 4.63 3.65 34.78
N VAL A 497 3.51 3.54 34.06
CA VAL A 497 2.82 2.27 33.83
C VAL A 497 3.65 1.47 32.82
N ASN A 498 4.02 0.24 33.18
CA ASN A 498 4.74 -0.64 32.26
C ASN A 498 3.85 -1.01 31.08
N ILE A 499 4.42 -0.99 29.89
CA ILE A 499 3.77 -1.48 28.67
C ILE A 499 3.96 -3.00 28.64
N ASP A 500 2.93 -3.73 28.23
CA ASP A 500 2.98 -5.17 28.02
C ASP A 500 2.42 -5.52 26.64
N GLN A 501 2.41 -6.82 26.32
CA GLN A 501 1.64 -7.34 25.20
C GLN A 501 0.28 -7.86 25.69
N PHE A 502 -0.73 -7.69 24.86
CA PHE A 502 -2.09 -8.14 25.14
C PHE A 502 -2.82 -8.64 23.89
N SER A 503 -3.93 -9.34 24.12
CA SER A 503 -4.88 -9.77 23.09
C SER A 503 -5.41 -8.54 22.37
N ASN A 504 -5.28 -8.45 21.06
CA ASN A 504 -5.76 -7.30 20.30
C ASN A 504 -7.29 -7.16 20.42
N TRP A 505 -7.73 -6.14 21.15
CA TRP A 505 -9.13 -5.78 21.33
C TRP A 505 -9.53 -4.55 20.50
N ASN A 506 -8.59 -3.99 19.74
CA ASN A 506 -8.78 -2.82 18.88
C ASN A 506 -9.25 -1.58 19.69
N VAL A 507 -8.77 -1.46 20.93
CA VAL A 507 -9.09 -0.36 21.84
C VAL A 507 -8.01 0.73 21.81
N ASP A 508 -8.32 1.93 22.30
CA ASP A 508 -7.43 3.08 22.16
C ASP A 508 -6.11 2.95 22.95
N ASN A 509 -6.05 2.14 24.00
CA ASN A 509 -4.82 1.86 24.75
C ASN A 509 -3.86 0.87 24.07
N GLU A 510 -4.27 0.29 22.94
CA GLU A 510 -3.45 -0.59 22.09
C GLU A 510 -3.01 0.14 20.80
N LYS A 511 -3.38 1.42 20.67
CA LYS A 511 -3.17 2.24 19.47
C LYS A 511 -2.10 3.28 19.70
N TRP A 512 -1.14 3.34 18.79
CA TRP A 512 0.08 4.13 18.94
C TRP A 512 0.30 5.05 17.75
N TRP A 513 0.49 6.34 18.00
CA TRP A 513 0.90 7.31 16.99
C TRP A 513 2.42 7.41 16.97
N LEU A 514 3.02 7.27 15.78
CA LEU A 514 4.45 7.44 15.59
C LEU A 514 4.70 8.84 15.04
N GLU A 515 5.22 9.71 15.90
CA GLU A 515 5.56 11.08 15.56
C GLU A 515 7.07 11.19 15.32
N SER A 516 7.48 11.49 14.09
CA SER A 516 8.91 11.65 13.79
C SER A 516 9.49 12.88 14.48
N THR A 517 10.75 12.74 14.88
CA THR A 517 11.56 13.81 15.46
C THR A 517 12.50 14.47 14.45
N GLY A 518 12.38 14.13 13.15
CA GLY A 518 13.12 14.77 12.04
C GLY A 518 14.56 14.31 11.87
N ASP A 519 15.07 13.42 12.74
CA ASP A 519 16.45 12.92 12.73
C ASP A 519 16.51 11.39 12.76
N GLY A 520 15.51 10.72 12.18
CA GLY A 520 15.49 9.26 12.02
C GLY A 520 14.93 8.50 13.22
N TYR A 521 14.44 9.22 14.22
CA TYR A 521 13.78 8.67 15.40
C TYR A 521 12.34 9.14 15.52
N TYR A 522 11.54 8.35 16.22
CA TYR A 522 10.13 8.59 16.49
C TYR A 522 9.86 8.68 17.99
N LYS A 523 8.92 9.54 18.37
CA LYS A 523 8.13 9.36 19.59
C LYS A 523 7.02 8.36 19.26
N ILE A 524 6.79 7.38 20.12
CA ILE A 524 5.68 6.42 20.00
C ILE A 524 4.66 6.79 21.08
N ILE A 525 3.46 7.22 20.71
CA ILE A 525 2.51 7.93 21.58
C ILE A 525 1.23 7.12 21.71
N ALA A 526 0.83 6.75 22.93
CA ALA A 526 -0.41 6.03 23.17
C ALA A 526 -1.62 6.94 22.87
N LYS A 527 -2.56 6.46 22.07
CA LYS A 527 -3.73 7.22 21.61
C LYS A 527 -4.59 7.70 22.78
N HIS A 528 -4.90 6.81 23.72
CA HIS A 528 -5.85 7.11 24.81
C HIS A 528 -5.31 8.14 25.82
N SER A 529 -3.99 8.21 26.02
CA SER A 529 -3.37 9.04 27.05
C SER A 529 -2.57 10.23 26.50
N GLY A 530 -2.21 10.19 25.21
CA GLY A 530 -1.28 11.16 24.61
C GLY A 530 0.14 11.08 25.17
N LYS A 531 0.48 9.99 25.88
CA LYS A 531 1.80 9.81 26.52
C LYS A 531 2.75 9.01 25.66
N CYS A 532 4.04 9.30 25.82
CA CYS A 532 5.10 8.68 25.04
C CYS A 532 5.55 7.36 25.68
N MET A 533 5.90 6.40 24.84
CA MET A 533 6.71 5.25 25.20
C MET A 533 8.07 5.75 25.72
N ASP A 534 8.52 5.18 26.83
CA ASP A 534 9.65 5.66 27.62
C ASP A 534 10.42 4.49 28.23
N VAL A 535 11.71 4.38 27.93
CA VAL A 535 12.59 3.47 28.67
C VAL A 535 12.84 4.05 30.05
N LYS A 536 12.34 3.34 31.08
CA LYS A 536 12.23 3.85 32.44
C LYS A 536 13.56 4.42 32.95
N GLY A 537 13.53 5.69 33.33
CA GLY A 537 14.67 6.40 33.94
C GLY A 537 15.86 6.56 33.00
N ALA A 538 15.66 6.48 31.68
CA ALA A 538 16.74 6.50 30.69
C ALA A 538 17.86 5.48 30.96
N SER A 539 17.52 4.35 31.58
CA SER A 539 18.46 3.28 31.91
C SER A 539 19.10 2.71 30.64
N THR A 540 20.38 2.37 30.70
CA THR A 540 21.08 1.62 29.64
C THR A 540 21.24 0.14 29.98
N SER A 541 20.63 -0.32 31.07
CA SER A 541 20.69 -1.72 31.50
C SER A 541 19.73 -2.61 30.71
N ALA A 542 20.19 -3.80 30.31
CA ALA A 542 19.34 -4.84 29.73
C ALA A 542 18.24 -5.25 30.72
N GLY A 543 17.03 -5.49 30.20
CA GLY A 543 15.87 -5.90 30.98
C GLY A 543 15.11 -4.75 31.63
N MET A 544 15.45 -3.50 31.30
CA MET A 544 14.71 -2.37 31.85
C MET A 544 13.34 -2.24 31.19
N ASN A 545 12.30 -2.11 32.00
CA ASN A 545 10.93 -1.91 31.54
C ASN A 545 10.80 -0.66 30.65
N VAL A 546 9.97 -0.82 29.63
CA VAL A 546 9.40 0.28 28.87
C VAL A 546 8.06 0.65 29.50
N THR A 547 7.81 1.94 29.65
CA THR A 547 6.62 2.50 30.29
C THR A 547 5.98 3.55 29.40
N GLN A 548 4.76 3.99 29.71
CA GLN A 548 4.29 5.29 29.22
C GLN A 548 4.71 6.41 30.18
N TYR A 549 5.04 7.57 29.65
CA TYR A 549 5.39 8.76 30.42
C TYR A 549 5.05 10.03 29.65
N SER A 550 4.82 11.15 30.36
CA SER A 550 4.69 12.47 29.74
C SER A 550 5.78 12.75 28.70
N CYS A 551 5.39 13.17 27.51
CA CYS A 551 6.30 13.43 26.41
C CYS A 551 7.23 14.61 26.73
N SER A 552 8.53 14.39 26.65
CA SER A 552 9.59 15.36 26.97
C SER A 552 10.62 15.51 25.84
N GLY A 553 10.54 14.67 24.79
CA GLY A 553 11.48 14.67 23.67
C GLY A 553 12.88 14.13 24.03
N ASN A 554 13.07 13.61 25.25
CA ASN A 554 14.32 13.02 25.71
C ASN A 554 14.70 11.78 24.89
N ALA A 555 15.99 11.45 24.86
CA ALA A 555 16.50 10.34 24.05
C ALA A 555 15.93 8.97 24.43
N ASN A 556 15.48 8.76 25.68
CA ASN A 556 14.83 7.52 26.12
C ASN A 556 13.36 7.39 25.70
N GLN A 557 12.79 8.42 25.07
CA GLN A 557 11.46 8.44 24.46
C GLN A 557 11.53 8.48 22.93
N ARG A 558 12.72 8.25 22.37
CA ARG A 558 12.99 8.35 20.94
C ARG A 558 13.49 7.02 20.43
N PHE A 559 12.82 6.50 19.42
CA PHE A 559 13.04 5.15 18.93
C PHE A 559 13.30 5.15 17.43
N GLN A 560 14.30 4.39 17.00
CA GLN A 560 14.55 4.12 15.60
C GLN A 560 13.78 2.86 15.21
N LEU A 561 13.14 2.88 14.04
CA LEU A 561 12.57 1.68 13.44
C LEU A 561 13.59 1.09 12.47
N ILE A 562 13.98 -0.17 12.66
CA ILE A 562 14.96 -0.86 11.83
C ILE A 562 14.23 -1.97 11.05
N PRO A 563 14.05 -1.86 9.72
CA PRO A 563 13.25 -2.80 8.93
C PRO A 563 13.94 -4.16 8.72
N TYR A 564 13.13 -5.22 8.61
CA TYR A 564 13.56 -6.58 8.27
C TYR A 564 13.21 -7.01 6.82
N ASN A 565 12.62 -6.12 6.02
CA ASN A 565 12.18 -6.38 4.63
C ASN A 565 11.12 -7.47 4.45
N ASP A 566 10.45 -7.89 5.53
CA ASP A 566 9.36 -8.87 5.55
C ASP A 566 8.07 -8.31 6.20
N GLY A 567 7.98 -6.98 6.31
CA GLY A 567 6.86 -6.28 6.97
C GLY A 567 7.03 -6.10 8.48
N PHE A 568 8.15 -6.54 9.06
CA PHE A 568 8.49 -6.34 10.47
C PHE A 568 9.65 -5.35 10.67
N TYR A 569 9.71 -4.80 11.88
CA TYR A 569 10.71 -3.84 12.33
C TYR A 569 11.23 -4.23 13.71
N SER A 570 12.48 -3.90 13.98
CA SER A 570 12.98 -3.74 15.34
C SER A 570 12.77 -2.29 15.79
N ILE A 571 12.48 -2.09 17.08
CA ILE A 571 12.31 -0.77 17.68
C ILE A 571 13.50 -0.54 18.60
N GLN A 572 14.41 0.37 18.26
CA GLN A 572 15.65 0.60 19.02
C GLN A 572 15.60 1.93 19.77
N ALA A 573 15.86 1.93 21.07
CA ALA A 573 15.90 3.13 21.88
C ALA A 573 17.18 3.96 21.60
N LYS A 574 17.01 5.26 21.33
CA LYS A 574 18.10 6.17 20.93
C LYS A 574 19.20 6.29 21.98
N HIS A 575 18.85 6.35 23.26
CA HIS A 575 19.80 6.61 24.35
C HIS A 575 20.71 5.42 24.66
N SER A 576 20.23 4.18 24.47
CA SER A 576 20.94 2.96 24.85
C SER A 576 21.42 2.13 23.67
N GLY A 577 20.85 2.33 22.48
CA GLY A 577 21.10 1.47 21.31
C GLY A 577 20.52 0.05 21.47
N GLN A 578 19.67 -0.17 22.47
CA GLN A 578 19.02 -1.46 22.73
C GLN A 578 17.65 -1.54 22.07
N CYS A 579 17.25 -2.76 21.73
CA CYS A 579 16.00 -3.05 21.06
C CYS A 579 14.89 -3.30 22.08
N LEU A 580 13.66 -3.00 21.71
CA LEU A 580 12.49 -3.40 22.49
C LEU A 580 12.25 -4.90 22.33
N ASP A 581 11.94 -5.56 23.43
CA ASP A 581 11.85 -7.01 23.54
C ASP A 581 10.66 -7.36 24.43
N ILE A 582 9.86 -8.36 24.01
CA ILE A 582 8.89 -8.99 24.91
C ILE A 582 9.61 -9.98 25.80
N ALA A 583 9.69 -9.66 27.08
CA ALA A 583 10.53 -10.33 28.06
C ALA A 583 10.34 -11.85 28.05
N GLY A 584 11.44 -12.57 27.77
CA GLY A 584 11.46 -14.04 27.76
C GLY A 584 10.63 -14.67 26.64
N ALA A 585 10.33 -13.93 25.57
CA ALA A 585 9.47 -14.36 24.47
C ALA A 585 8.13 -14.91 24.94
N ALA A 586 7.52 -14.26 25.94
CA ALA A 586 6.22 -14.66 26.48
C ALA A 586 5.17 -14.79 25.37
N MET A 587 4.33 -15.84 25.42
CA MET A 587 3.27 -16.07 24.42
C MET A 587 1.89 -15.57 24.87
N GLY A 588 1.73 -15.32 26.18
CA GLY A 588 0.47 -14.90 26.79
C GLY A 588 0.37 -13.39 27.03
N ASP A 589 -0.83 -12.97 27.41
CA ASP A 589 -1.11 -11.61 27.88
C ASP A 589 -0.28 -11.25 29.12
N GLY A 590 0.07 -9.97 29.24
CA GLY A 590 0.87 -9.45 30.36
C GLY A 590 2.37 -9.67 30.22
N GLY A 591 2.85 -10.13 29.07
CA GLY A 591 4.27 -10.20 28.76
C GLY A 591 4.88 -8.80 28.67
N LEU A 592 5.74 -8.42 29.62
CA LEU A 592 6.26 -7.06 29.72
C LEU A 592 7.14 -6.68 28.54
N LEU A 593 6.99 -5.44 28.07
CA LEU A 593 7.91 -4.80 27.15
C LEU A 593 9.12 -4.26 27.92
N ILE A 594 10.31 -4.67 27.50
CA ILE A 594 11.59 -4.27 28.07
C ILE A 594 12.49 -3.75 26.95
N GLN A 595 13.60 -3.10 27.30
CA GLN A 595 14.75 -3.00 26.40
C GLN A 595 15.71 -4.18 26.64
N TRP A 596 16.36 -4.63 25.58
CA TRP A 596 17.34 -5.71 25.60
C TRP A 596 18.42 -5.50 24.50
N PRO A 597 19.65 -6.00 24.67
CA PRO A 597 20.62 -6.03 23.58
C PRO A 597 20.02 -6.71 22.35
N CYS A 598 19.99 -5.99 21.22
CA CYS A 598 19.37 -6.44 19.98
C CYS A 598 19.86 -7.84 19.57
N ALA A 599 19.01 -8.83 19.80
CA ALA A 599 19.26 -10.24 19.53
C ALA A 599 18.73 -10.70 18.16
N TRP A 600 17.90 -9.87 17.51
CA TRP A 600 17.29 -10.11 16.19
C TRP A 600 16.35 -11.33 16.17
N THR A 601 15.77 -11.64 17.33
CA THR A 601 14.81 -12.74 17.55
C THR A 601 13.37 -12.28 17.29
N ASP A 602 12.45 -13.22 17.11
CA ASP A 602 11.07 -12.88 16.74
C ASP A 602 10.29 -12.12 17.84
N ASN A 603 10.73 -12.18 19.10
CA ASN A 603 10.17 -11.37 20.20
C ASN A 603 10.69 -9.92 20.26
N GLU A 604 11.58 -9.54 19.35
CA GLU A 604 12.04 -8.16 19.09
C GLU A 604 11.54 -7.65 17.73
N LYS A 605 10.68 -8.40 17.04
CA LYS A 605 10.14 -8.06 15.72
C LYS A 605 8.69 -7.62 15.87
N PHE A 606 8.39 -6.43 15.36
CA PHE A 606 7.07 -5.83 15.44
C PHE A 606 6.54 -5.44 14.07
N SER A 607 5.25 -5.70 13.82
CA SER A 607 4.53 -5.16 12.67
C SER A 607 3.56 -4.08 13.13
N PHE A 608 3.28 -3.12 12.26
CA PHE A 608 2.34 -2.02 12.53
C PHE A 608 1.08 -2.26 11.71
N THR A 609 -0.08 -2.32 12.36
CA THR A 609 -1.38 -2.52 11.71
C THR A 609 -2.37 -1.47 12.19
N ARG A 610 -3.35 -1.09 11.38
CA ARG A 610 -4.39 -0.12 11.79
C ARG A 610 -5.32 -0.66 12.87
#